data_AF-A0A952DD78-F1
#
_entry.id   AF-A0A952DD78-F1
#
_cell.length_a   1.000
_cell.length_b   1.000
_cell.length_c   1.000
_cell.angle_alpha   90.00
_cell.angle_beta   90.00
_cell.angle_gamma   90.00
#
_symmetry.space_group_name_H-M   'P 1'
#
loop_
_entity.id
_entity.type
_entity.pdbx_description
1 polymer ?
#
loop_
_entity_poly.entity_id
_entity_poly.type
_entity_poly.pdbx_seq_one_letter_code
_entity_poly.pdbx_strand_id
1 'polypeptide(L)'
;IVVLSGTETVFIDGKKMERGQENDYIIDYNTAEIRFTSNRLITKDSRMVVEFEYSDRNYQRWMVQAGNEWNYKGFSYRLNFFTEFDDKNVPLGQTLSDTQKVILSQIGDNLEQAFAP
;
A
#
# COMPACT_ATOMS: atom_id res chain seq x y z
N ILE A 1 -7.38 -2.07 3.71
CA ILE A 1 -6.56 -1.53 2.60
C ILE A 1 -6.31 -0.07 2.91
N VAL A 2 -5.05 0.36 2.94
CA VAL A 2 -4.66 1.76 3.11
C VAL A 2 -3.91 2.18 1.86
N VAL A 3 -4.34 3.27 1.22
CA VAL A 3 -3.65 3.79 0.03
C VAL A 3 -2.37 4.49 0.45
N LEU A 4 -1.26 4.23 -0.24
CA LEU A 4 0.00 4.88 0.05
C LEU A 4 -0.04 6.34 -0.40
N SER A 5 0.24 7.25 0.53
CA SER A 5 0.16 8.69 0.28
C SER A 5 1.10 9.12 -0.85
N GLY A 6 0.57 9.82 -1.85
CA GLY A 6 1.33 10.33 -3.00
C GLY A 6 1.62 9.32 -4.10
N THR A 7 1.13 8.09 -3.98
CA THR A 7 1.25 7.09 -5.05
C THR A 7 0.13 7.19 -6.07
N GLU A 8 -0.96 7.88 -5.74
CA GLU A 8 -2.11 7.96 -6.61
C GLU A 8 -1.86 8.87 -7.81
N THR A 9 -2.30 8.41 -8.98
CA THR A 9 -2.41 9.21 -10.20
C THR A 9 -3.81 9.06 -10.74
N VAL A 10 -4.51 10.19 -10.86
CA VAL A 10 -5.88 10.25 -11.35
C VAL A 10 -5.89 10.79 -12.78
N PHE A 11 -6.57 10.09 -13.68
CA PHE A 11 -6.84 10.53 -15.03
C PHE A 11 -8.35 10.65 -15.27
N ILE A 12 -8.75 11.75 -15.91
CA ILE A 12 -10.11 11.94 -16.43
C ILE A 12 -10.01 12.11 -17.94
N ASP A 13 -10.66 11.22 -18.69
CA ASP A 13 -10.66 11.23 -20.17
C ASP A 13 -9.24 11.30 -20.76
N GLY A 14 -8.29 10.60 -20.11
CA GLY A 14 -6.88 10.53 -20.48
C GLY A 14 -6.02 11.72 -20.02
N LYS A 15 -6.58 12.74 -19.36
CA LYS A 15 -5.84 13.87 -18.80
C LYS A 15 -5.50 13.63 -17.34
N LYS A 16 -4.22 13.80 -16.97
CA LYS A 16 -3.78 13.72 -15.58
C LYS A 16 -4.35 14.89 -14.76
N MET A 17 -4.93 14.57 -13.62
CA MET A 17 -5.51 15.53 -12.69
C MET A 17 -4.49 15.94 -11.63
N GLU A 18 -4.63 17.17 -11.14
CA GLU A 18 -3.79 17.71 -10.07
C GLU A 18 -4.45 17.58 -8.70
N ARG A 19 -3.73 17.02 -7.73
CA ARG A 19 -4.19 16.91 -6.35
C ARG A 19 -4.16 18.27 -5.65
N GLY A 20 -5.21 18.57 -4.89
CA GLY A 20 -5.29 19.72 -3.99
C GLY A 20 -6.72 20.25 -3.86
N GLN A 21 -7.03 20.86 -2.72
CA GLN A 21 -8.35 21.46 -2.48
C GLN A 21 -8.67 22.58 -3.49
N GLU A 22 -7.65 23.33 -3.90
CA GLU A 22 -7.75 24.37 -4.92
C GLU A 22 -7.55 23.83 -6.36
N ASN A 23 -7.25 22.53 -6.50
CA ASN A 23 -6.94 21.88 -7.78
C ASN A 23 -8.11 20.98 -8.21
N ASP A 24 -7.83 19.82 -8.80
CA ASP A 24 -8.82 18.99 -9.49
C ASP A 24 -9.51 18.00 -8.54
N TYR A 25 -8.80 17.47 -7.55
CA TYR A 25 -9.34 16.51 -6.58
C TYR A 25 -8.59 16.50 -5.25
N ILE A 26 -9.25 15.96 -4.23
CA ILE A 26 -8.66 15.58 -2.93
C ILE A 26 -8.87 14.08 -2.68
N ILE A 27 -8.02 13.49 -1.84
CA ILE A 27 -8.07 12.07 -1.48
C ILE A 27 -7.95 11.90 0.04
N ASP A 28 -8.78 11.01 0.59
CA ASP A 28 -8.60 10.45 1.93
C ASP A 28 -7.97 9.06 1.79
N TYR A 29 -6.69 8.97 2.18
CA TYR A 29 -5.90 7.74 2.08
C TYR A 29 -6.36 6.62 3.01
N ASN A 30 -7.05 6.96 4.10
CA ASN A 30 -7.52 5.97 5.07
C ASN A 30 -8.80 5.28 4.58
N THR A 31 -9.69 6.05 3.97
CA THR A 31 -10.97 5.54 3.44
C THR A 31 -10.88 5.17 1.96
N ALA A 32 -9.76 5.46 1.30
CA ALA A 32 -9.56 5.31 -0.14
C ALA A 32 -10.61 6.09 -0.96
N GLU A 33 -11.02 7.26 -0.46
CA GLU A 33 -12.05 8.09 -1.08
C GLU A 33 -11.42 9.24 -1.87
N ILE A 34 -11.85 9.44 -3.12
CA ILE A 34 -11.48 10.60 -3.95
C ILE A 34 -12.70 11.51 -4.11
N ARG A 35 -12.51 12.80 -3.85
CA ARG A 35 -13.52 13.84 -4.11
C ARG A 35 -13.00 14.82 -5.15
N PHE A 36 -13.71 14.93 -6.26
CA PHE A 36 -13.44 15.94 -7.28
C PHE A 36 -13.96 17.30 -6.84
N THR A 37 -13.19 18.34 -7.13
CA THR A 37 -13.59 19.73 -6.84
C THR A 37 -14.50 20.26 -7.95
N SER A 38 -15.07 21.44 -7.74
CA SER A 38 -15.82 22.15 -8.79
C SER A 38 -14.97 22.54 -10.02
N ASN A 39 -13.64 22.47 -9.93
CA ASN A 39 -12.75 22.74 -11.07
C ASN A 39 -12.83 21.64 -12.14
N ARG A 40 -13.34 20.45 -11.78
CA ARG A 40 -13.57 19.34 -12.72
C ARG A 40 -15.04 18.93 -12.70
N LEU A 41 -15.75 19.36 -13.74
CA LEU A 41 -17.11 18.90 -14.00
C LEU A 41 -17.08 17.42 -14.42
N ILE A 42 -17.74 16.58 -13.63
CA ILE A 42 -17.92 15.16 -13.92
C ILE A 42 -19.29 14.97 -14.57
N THR A 43 -19.32 14.27 -15.70
CA THR A 43 -20.55 13.93 -16.43
C THR A 43 -20.75 12.42 -16.48
N LYS A 44 -21.92 11.98 -16.96
CA LYS A 44 -22.22 10.55 -17.12
C LYS A 44 -21.26 9.83 -18.08
N ASP A 45 -20.61 10.57 -18.99
CA ASP A 45 -19.74 10.02 -20.03
C ASP A 45 -18.24 10.13 -19.66
N SER A 46 -17.93 10.73 -18.51
CA SER A 46 -16.56 10.89 -18.03
C SER A 46 -15.94 9.55 -17.63
N ARG A 47 -14.76 9.25 -18.17
CA ARG A 47 -14.00 8.03 -17.83
C ARG A 47 -12.87 8.38 -16.88
N MET A 48 -12.91 7.75 -15.71
CA MET A 48 -11.91 7.94 -14.66
C MET A 48 -11.01 6.72 -14.56
N VAL A 49 -9.71 6.93 -14.57
CA VAL A 49 -8.70 5.91 -14.30
C VAL A 49 -7.87 6.38 -13.12
N VAL A 50 -7.81 5.55 -12.08
CA VAL A 50 -7.05 5.86 -10.87
C VAL A 50 -6.05 4.73 -10.66
N GLU A 51 -4.78 5.08 -10.72
CA GLU A 51 -3.67 4.20 -10.41
C GLU A 51 -3.18 4.57 -9.00
N PHE A 52 -2.93 3.58 -8.15
CA PHE A 52 -2.44 3.82 -6.79
C PHE A 52 -1.76 2.57 -6.25
N GLU A 53 -0.86 2.75 -5.29
CA GLU A 53 -0.34 1.65 -4.50
C GLU A 53 -1.11 1.55 -3.19
N TYR A 54 -1.33 0.33 -2.72
CA TYR A 54 -1.96 0.09 -1.44
C TYR A 54 -1.09 -0.80 -0.56
N SER A 55 -1.12 -0.54 0.74
CA SER A 55 -0.57 -1.43 1.73
C SER A 55 -1.64 -2.42 2.14
N ASP A 56 -1.41 -3.69 1.80
CA ASP A 56 -2.07 -4.82 2.46
C ASP A 56 -1.04 -5.50 3.34
N ARG A 57 -1.04 -5.16 4.63
CA ARG A 57 -0.07 -5.71 5.58
C ARG A 57 -0.69 -6.93 6.23
N ASN A 58 -0.33 -8.10 5.73
CA ASN A 58 -0.75 -9.37 6.32
C ASN A 58 0.16 -9.81 7.47
N TYR A 59 1.43 -9.35 7.48
CA TYR A 59 2.45 -9.69 8.46
C TYR A 59 3.19 -8.45 8.94
N GLN A 60 3.74 -8.51 10.15
CA GLN A 60 4.61 -7.45 10.66
C GLN A 60 5.89 -7.36 9.81
N ARG A 61 6.12 -6.22 9.17
CA ARG A 61 7.34 -5.95 8.40
C ARG A 61 8.41 -5.31 9.27
N TRP A 62 9.62 -5.83 9.17
CA TRP A 62 10.82 -5.23 9.75
C TRP A 62 11.63 -4.58 8.64
N MET A 63 12.08 -3.36 8.89
CA MET A 63 12.92 -2.59 7.97
C MET A 63 14.17 -2.13 8.71
N VAL A 64 15.34 -2.45 8.16
CA VAL A 64 16.63 -2.00 8.69
C VAL A 64 17.33 -1.19 7.62
N GLN A 65 17.74 0.03 7.99
CA GLN A 65 18.44 0.95 7.10
C GLN A 65 19.77 1.38 7.74
N ALA A 66 20.82 1.43 6.94
CA ALA A 66 22.11 2.00 7.30
C ALA A 66 22.59 2.91 6.18
N GLY A 67 22.96 4.14 6.53
CA GLY A 67 23.48 5.13 5.59
C GLY A 67 24.81 5.70 6.07
N ASN A 68 25.74 5.94 5.16
CA ASN A 68 26.96 6.71 5.41
C ASN A 68 27.09 7.83 4.38
N GLU A 69 27.44 9.01 4.85
CA GLU A 69 27.75 10.16 4.01
C GLU A 69 29.18 10.62 4.30
N TRP A 70 30.00 10.76 3.25
CA TRP A 70 31.36 11.25 3.35
C TRP A 70 31.55 12.48 2.48
N ASN A 71 32.01 13.57 3.09
CA ASN A 71 32.28 14.83 2.42
C ASN A 71 33.80 15.10 2.43
N TYR A 72 34.43 15.21 1.25
CA TYR A 72 35.86 15.51 1.11
C TYR A 72 36.14 16.42 -0.08
N LYS A 73 36.77 17.58 0.18
CA LYS A 73 37.23 18.55 -0.85
C LYS A 73 36.19 18.86 -1.94
N GLY A 74 34.95 19.11 -1.54
CA GLY A 74 33.85 19.43 -2.46
C GLY A 74 33.15 18.22 -3.10
N PHE A 75 33.61 17.00 -2.82
CA PHE A 75 32.90 15.78 -3.17
C PHE A 75 32.04 15.28 -2.01
N SER A 76 30.82 14.83 -2.32
CA SER A 76 29.91 14.17 -1.38
C SER A 76 29.59 12.78 -1.89
N TYR A 77 29.88 11.76 -1.10
CA TYR A 77 29.58 10.36 -1.37
C TYR A 77 28.54 9.87 -0.38
N ARG A 78 27.48 9.24 -0.89
CA ARG A 78 26.39 8.69 -0.07
C ARG A 78 26.22 7.21 -0.38
N LEU A 79 26.33 6.36 0.63
CA LEU A 79 26.07 4.93 0.55
C LEU A 79 24.89 4.60 1.45
N ASN A 80 23.90 3.91 0.92
CA ASN A 80 22.72 3.47 1.67
C ASN A 80 22.50 1.97 1.46
N PHE A 81 22.27 1.26 2.55
CA PHE A 81 21.84 -0.12 2.57
C PHE A 81 20.47 -0.17 3.24
N PHE A 82 19.53 -0.91 2.64
CA PHE A 82 18.23 -1.19 3.21
C PHE A 82 17.92 -2.68 3.04
N THR A 83 17.24 -3.25 4.02
CA THR A 83 16.67 -4.60 3.93
C THR A 83 15.29 -4.60 4.57
N GLU A 84 14.38 -5.34 3.95
CA GLU A 84 13.01 -5.53 4.40
C GLU A 84 12.71 -7.03 4.49
N PHE A 85 12.08 -7.45 5.59
CA PHE A 85 11.59 -8.82 5.74
C PHE A 85 10.26 -8.84 6.50
N ASP A 86 9.37 -9.73 6.10
CA ASP A 86 8.05 -9.92 6.73
C ASP A 86 8.14 -11.06 7.78
N ASP A 87 7.71 -10.79 9.01
CA ASP A 87 7.61 -11.79 10.07
C ASP A 87 6.33 -12.60 9.93
N LYS A 88 6.46 -13.77 9.30
CA LYS A 88 5.35 -14.71 9.06
C LYS A 88 4.70 -15.24 10.35
N ASN A 89 5.36 -15.09 11.52
CA ASN A 89 4.81 -15.53 12.79
C ASN A 89 3.91 -14.49 13.46
N VAL A 90 3.94 -13.24 12.98
CA VAL A 90 3.13 -12.15 13.53
C VAL A 90 2.20 -11.63 12.43
N PRO A 91 1.09 -12.35 12.15
CA PRO A 91 0.06 -11.86 11.27
C PRO A 91 -0.64 -10.64 11.90
N LEU A 92 -0.97 -9.63 11.09
CA LEU A 92 -1.62 -8.41 11.56
C LEU A 92 -3.16 -8.50 11.57
N GLY A 93 -3.72 -9.52 10.91
CA GLY A 93 -5.16 -9.76 10.82
C GLY A 93 -5.61 -10.94 11.67
N GLN A 94 -5.48 -12.16 11.12
CA GLN A 94 -5.94 -13.39 11.77
C GLN A 94 -4.78 -14.09 12.48
N THR A 95 -4.88 -14.20 13.81
CA THR A 95 -3.97 -15.03 14.59
C THR A 95 -4.55 -16.44 14.71
N LEU A 96 -3.81 -17.43 14.22
CA LEU A 96 -4.17 -18.84 14.40
C LEU A 96 -3.55 -19.36 15.71
N SER A 97 -4.35 -20.05 16.52
CA SER A 97 -3.83 -20.85 17.62
C SER A 97 -3.00 -22.02 17.09
N ASP A 98 -2.11 -22.58 17.92
CA ASP A 98 -1.28 -23.70 17.48
C ASP A 98 -2.11 -24.93 17.11
N THR A 99 -3.26 -25.14 17.77
CA THR A 99 -4.22 -26.18 17.40
C THR A 99 -4.82 -25.93 16.02
N GLN A 100 -5.22 -24.69 15.71
CA GLN A 100 -5.76 -24.35 14.39
C GLN A 100 -4.71 -24.54 13.28
N LYS A 101 -3.45 -24.20 13.54
CA LYS A 101 -2.34 -24.44 12.58
C LYS A 101 -2.15 -25.92 12.28
N VAL A 102 -2.27 -26.79 13.29
CA VAL A 102 -2.17 -28.25 13.11
C VAL A 102 -3.34 -28.79 12.30
N ILE A 103 -4.57 -28.33 12.57
CA ILE A 103 -5.75 -28.73 11.80
C ILE A 103 -5.55 -28.35 10.34
N LEU A 104 -5.20 -27.08 10.07
CA LEU A 104 -5.00 -26.56 8.71
C LEU A 104 -3.82 -27.20 7.97
N SER A 105 -2.79 -27.69 8.67
CA SER A 105 -1.68 -28.40 8.01
C SER A 105 -2.02 -29.83 7.58
N GLN A 106 -3.11 -30.39 8.11
CA GLN A 106 -3.54 -31.78 7.86
C GLN A 106 -4.61 -31.91 6.77
N ILE A 107 -5.21 -30.81 6.29
CA ILE A 107 -6.33 -30.83 5.34
C ILE A 107 -5.93 -31.22 3.91
N GLY A 108 -4.62 -31.24 3.60
CA GLY A 108 -4.11 -31.50 2.26
C GLY A 108 -4.63 -30.49 1.24
N ASP A 109 -5.06 -30.97 0.06
CA ASP A 109 -5.53 -30.12 -1.04
C ASP A 109 -7.04 -29.82 -0.98
N ASN A 110 -7.76 -30.27 0.06
CA ASN A 110 -9.20 -30.08 0.17
C ASN A 110 -9.56 -28.75 0.85
N LEU A 111 -9.81 -27.72 0.04
CA LEU A 111 -10.22 -26.39 0.50
C LEU A 111 -11.56 -26.37 1.26
N GLU A 112 -12.45 -27.35 1.06
CA GLU A 112 -13.69 -27.46 1.84
C GLU A 112 -13.43 -27.79 3.31
N GLN A 113 -12.25 -28.35 3.61
CA GLN A 113 -11.80 -28.66 4.97
C GLN A 113 -10.94 -27.53 5.58
N ALA A 114 -10.70 -26.43 4.86
CA ALA A 114 -9.91 -25.28 5.31
C ALA A 114 -10.65 -24.39 6.32
N PHE A 115 -11.28 -25.00 7.32
CA PHE A 115 -11.95 -24.34 8.42
C PHE A 115 -11.39 -24.86 9.74
N ALA A 116 -10.90 -23.94 10.58
CA ALA A 116 -10.39 -24.25 11.91
C ALA A 116 -11.13 -23.37 12.95
N PRO A 117 -11.90 -23.98 13.87
CA PRO A 117 -12.67 -23.26 14.88
C PRO A 117 -11.80 -22.57 15.93
#